data_AF-A0A4Q1ULY4-F1
#
_entry.id   AF-A0A4Q1ULY4-F1
#
_cell.length_a   1.000
_cell.length_b   1.000
_cell.length_c   1.000
_cell.angle_alpha   90.00
_cell.angle_beta   90.00
_cell.angle_gamma   90.00
#
_symmetry.space_group_name_H-M   'P 1'
#
loop_
_entity.id
_entity.type
_entity.pdbx_description
1 polymer ?
#
loop_
_entity_poly.entity_id
_entity_poly.type
_entity_poly.pdbx_seq_one_letter_code
_entity_poly.pdbx_strand_id
1 'polypeptide(L)'
;MVSAARIAILARRTPILFLAIVLLSIGAAGAFHVPAMAQEQPQQNRGWSLRDLLFPRRSERVEPPLDIQKAKPKPRKPRIPRAPVEPQTPIAEKAPDARIVLVVGDFMASGLAEGLDIAFADNPAVRIVARSNGSSGFVRDDFYNWPEQIKSLIETEKPAAVVVMLGSNDRQQMKVGDVREQPRSENWTKEYERRTDELGKAIATAKVPFLWVGMPAFRVPKMTSDMLAFNDIYHKAAESHGGEFVDVWDGFVDENGAFVTNGPDMNGQPVRLRADDGINVSKAGKRKLAFYTEKPLMKILGLAGPGSVAPATAPAGAPVEAPAPAAAPIVIDRTAPMLLSDPALDGGTELLGAAPPAKANPALPGEKLVIEGKAPEASPGRADDFSWPPKAEPPATAAATDTTTAITP
;
A
#
# COMPACT_ATOMS: atom_id res chain seq x y z
N MET A 1 12.61 63.51 -38.08
CA MET A 1 11.46 64.41 -37.88
C MET A 1 10.18 63.70 -38.32
N VAL A 2 9.51 63.04 -37.39
CA VAL A 2 8.14 62.54 -37.58
C VAL A 2 7.28 63.26 -36.55
N SER A 3 6.42 64.09 -37.15
CA SER A 3 5.51 65.12 -36.65
C SER A 3 4.85 64.91 -35.27
N ALA A 4 4.83 66.00 -34.51
CA ALA A 4 4.20 66.25 -33.21
C ALA A 4 2.66 66.03 -33.13
N ALA A 5 2.03 65.45 -34.16
CA ALA A 5 0.59 65.21 -34.21
C ALA A 5 0.12 63.95 -33.45
N ARG A 6 1.01 63.02 -33.08
CA ARG A 6 0.62 61.79 -32.35
C ARG A 6 0.58 61.93 -30.82
N ILE A 7 1.17 62.99 -30.27
CA ILE A 7 1.25 63.20 -28.81
C ILE A 7 0.01 63.93 -28.27
N ALA A 8 -0.67 64.73 -29.09
CA ALA A 8 -1.88 65.46 -28.68
C ALA A 8 -3.14 64.58 -28.55
N ILE A 9 -3.16 63.38 -29.15
CA ILE A 9 -4.31 62.46 -29.10
C ILE A 9 -4.27 61.57 -27.84
N LEU A 10 -3.08 61.32 -27.28
CA LEU A 10 -2.92 60.48 -26.08
C LEU A 10 -3.26 61.24 -24.78
N ALA A 11 -3.08 62.57 -24.75
CA ALA A 11 -3.35 63.40 -23.58
C ALA A 11 -4.84 63.72 -23.35
N ARG A 12 -5.73 63.44 -24.32
CA ARG A 12 -7.18 63.67 -24.19
C ARG A 12 -8.01 62.44 -23.80
N ARG A 13 -7.41 61.25 -23.73
CA ARG A 13 -8.13 59.98 -23.41
C ARG A 13 -7.75 59.36 -22.06
N THR A 14 -6.71 59.87 -21.41
CA THR A 14 -6.26 59.44 -20.08
C THR A 14 -7.25 59.70 -18.93
N PRO A 15 -8.06 60.78 -18.87
CA PRO A 15 -9.01 60.95 -17.76
C PRO A 15 -10.24 60.04 -17.85
N ILE A 16 -10.59 59.55 -19.06
CA ILE A 16 -11.76 58.67 -19.26
C ILE A 16 -11.44 57.22 -18.86
N LEU A 17 -10.20 56.76 -19.10
CA LEU A 17 -9.78 55.41 -18.74
C LEU A 17 -9.63 55.24 -17.21
N PHE A 18 -9.18 56.28 -16.51
CA PHE A 18 -9.08 56.26 -15.04
C PHE A 18 -10.45 56.21 -14.35
N LEU A 19 -11.46 56.91 -14.88
CA LEU A 19 -12.82 56.85 -14.35
C LEU A 19 -13.46 55.46 -14.51
N ALA A 20 -13.17 54.77 -15.62
CA ALA A 20 -13.66 53.40 -15.86
C ALA A 20 -13.03 52.36 -14.91
N ILE A 21 -11.76 52.52 -14.55
CA ILE A 21 -11.06 51.61 -13.63
C ILE A 21 -11.54 51.81 -12.18
N VAL A 22 -11.83 53.05 -11.75
CA VAL A 22 -12.36 53.32 -10.41
C VAL A 22 -13.80 52.80 -10.25
N LEU A 23 -14.65 52.95 -11.26
CA LEU A 23 -16.02 52.41 -11.23
C LEU A 23 -16.06 50.87 -11.23
N LEU A 24 -15.08 50.19 -11.84
CA LEU A 24 -14.99 48.73 -11.79
C LEU A 24 -14.53 48.22 -10.41
N SER A 25 -13.71 49.00 -9.69
CA SER A 25 -13.17 48.61 -8.38
C SER A 25 -14.17 48.73 -7.22
N ILE A 26 -15.24 49.52 -7.36
CA ILE A 26 -16.31 49.63 -6.35
C ILE A 26 -17.37 48.51 -6.50
N GLY A 27 -17.40 47.81 -7.65
CA GLY A 27 -18.33 46.71 -7.92
C GLY A 27 -17.91 45.31 -7.42
N ALA A 28 -16.66 45.13 -6.98
CA ALA A 28 -16.11 43.80 -6.64
C ALA A 28 -15.93 43.54 -5.14
N ALA A 29 -16.22 44.51 -4.26
CA ALA A 29 -16.04 44.37 -2.80
C ALA A 29 -17.29 43.86 -2.05
N GLY A 30 -18.37 43.49 -2.74
CA GLY A 30 -19.66 43.15 -2.10
C GLY A 30 -20.12 41.69 -2.21
N ALA A 31 -19.36 40.80 -2.85
CA ALA A 31 -19.86 39.49 -3.22
C ALA A 31 -18.90 38.35 -2.83
N PHE A 32 -18.77 38.03 -1.54
CA PHE A 32 -18.47 36.68 -1.04
C PHE A 32 -18.66 36.61 0.48
N HIS A 33 -19.89 36.78 0.98
CA HIS A 33 -20.31 36.23 2.28
C HIS A 33 -21.76 35.78 2.11
N VAL A 34 -21.97 34.47 1.91
CA VAL A 34 -23.28 33.83 1.87
C VAL A 34 -23.33 32.78 2.97
N PRO A 35 -24.11 32.96 4.05
CA PRO A 35 -24.75 31.85 4.71
C PRO A 35 -26.06 31.54 3.99
N ALA A 36 -26.26 30.28 3.62
CA ALA A 36 -27.47 29.80 2.99
C ALA A 36 -28.68 29.98 3.94
N MET A 37 -29.64 30.80 3.53
CA MET A 37 -30.99 30.82 4.08
C MET A 37 -31.97 30.82 2.91
N ALA A 38 -32.77 29.75 2.83
CA ALA A 38 -33.85 29.61 1.89
C ALA A 38 -34.95 30.65 2.19
N GLN A 39 -35.41 31.38 1.18
CA GLN A 39 -36.62 32.17 1.28
C GLN A 39 -37.35 32.19 -0.07
N GLU A 40 -38.45 31.45 -0.14
CA GLU A 40 -39.49 31.62 -1.13
C GLU A 40 -40.00 33.08 -1.10
N GLN A 41 -40.14 33.70 -2.27
CA GLN A 41 -40.88 34.95 -2.40
C GLN A 41 -41.99 34.83 -3.44
N PRO A 42 -43.22 35.29 -3.15
CA PRO A 42 -44.37 35.08 -4.01
C PRO A 42 -44.45 36.06 -5.17
N GLN A 43 -45.04 35.55 -6.24
CA GLN A 43 -45.20 36.13 -7.56
C GLN A 43 -46.31 37.19 -7.58
N GLN A 44 -45.94 38.47 -7.51
CA GLN A 44 -46.87 39.59 -7.78
C GLN A 44 -46.20 40.69 -8.60
N ASN A 45 -46.15 40.46 -9.93
CA ASN A 45 -46.33 41.46 -10.98
C ASN A 45 -45.93 40.86 -12.34
N ARG A 46 -46.91 40.35 -13.10
CA ARG A 46 -46.75 40.18 -14.55
C ARG A 46 -47.96 40.78 -15.24
N GLY A 47 -47.67 41.76 -16.10
CA GLY A 47 -48.65 42.55 -16.84
C GLY A 47 -49.43 41.72 -17.86
N TRP A 48 -50.63 42.22 -18.14
CA TRP A 48 -51.63 41.68 -19.05
C TRP A 48 -51.09 41.50 -20.47
N SER A 49 -51.32 40.34 -21.10
CA SER A 49 -51.00 40.13 -22.52
C SER A 49 -52.23 39.70 -23.32
N LEU A 50 -52.24 40.03 -24.63
CA LEU A 50 -53.26 39.66 -25.61
C LEU A 50 -53.61 38.15 -25.66
N ARG A 51 -52.75 37.28 -25.12
CA ARG A 51 -53.02 35.83 -25.00
C ARG A 51 -54.05 35.49 -23.91
N ASP A 52 -54.26 36.36 -22.91
CA ASP A 52 -55.22 36.13 -21.82
C ASP A 52 -56.68 36.44 -22.21
N LEU A 53 -56.90 37.08 -23.37
CA LEU A 53 -58.25 37.39 -23.89
C LEU A 53 -58.86 36.24 -24.70
N LEU A 54 -58.02 35.37 -25.30
CA LEU A 54 -58.48 34.30 -26.19
C LEU A 54 -58.58 32.92 -25.50
N PHE A 55 -58.03 32.77 -24.30
CA PHE A 55 -58.10 31.54 -23.51
C PHE A 55 -58.29 31.85 -22.02
N PRO A 56 -59.52 32.09 -21.54
CA PRO A 56 -59.77 32.26 -20.11
C PRO A 56 -59.47 30.94 -19.38
N ARG A 57 -58.38 30.92 -18.61
CA ARG A 57 -58.07 29.80 -17.70
C ARG A 57 -59.09 29.82 -16.55
N ARG A 58 -59.80 28.71 -16.37
CA ARG A 58 -60.65 28.44 -15.20
C ARG A 58 -59.84 28.71 -13.93
N SER A 59 -60.35 29.61 -13.09
CA SER A 59 -59.85 29.92 -11.76
C SER A 59 -59.78 28.64 -10.91
N GLU A 60 -58.59 28.39 -10.37
CA GLU A 60 -58.31 27.34 -9.40
C GLU A 60 -59.05 27.67 -8.10
N ARG A 61 -59.94 26.76 -7.71
CA ARG A 61 -60.71 26.81 -6.46
C ARG A 61 -59.72 26.72 -5.30
N VAL A 62 -59.71 27.74 -4.44
CA VAL A 62 -58.97 27.71 -3.17
C VAL A 62 -59.60 26.64 -2.29
N GLU A 63 -58.92 25.52 -2.10
CA GLU A 63 -59.25 24.53 -1.07
C GLU A 63 -58.76 25.03 0.30
N PRO A 64 -59.53 24.84 1.39
CA PRO A 64 -59.07 25.19 2.73
C PRO A 64 -57.91 24.27 3.16
N PRO A 65 -56.98 24.76 4.00
CA PRO A 65 -55.81 23.98 4.40
C PRO A 65 -56.22 22.72 5.18
N LEU A 66 -55.71 21.57 4.74
CA LEU A 66 -55.82 20.31 5.46
C LEU A 66 -55.00 20.37 6.76
N ASP A 67 -55.62 19.95 7.85
CA ASP A 67 -55.02 19.86 9.18
C ASP A 67 -53.93 18.76 9.18
N ILE A 68 -52.66 19.16 9.12
CA ILE A 68 -51.53 18.25 9.19
C ILE A 68 -51.39 17.79 10.65
N GLN A 69 -51.86 16.57 10.95
CA GLN A 69 -51.55 15.92 12.21
C GLN A 69 -50.03 15.83 12.40
N LYS A 70 -49.51 16.46 13.46
CA LYS A 70 -48.10 16.36 13.86
C LYS A 70 -47.74 14.88 14.07
N ALA A 71 -46.78 14.38 13.30
CA ALA A 71 -46.26 13.04 13.43
C ALA A 71 -45.69 12.80 14.84
N LYS A 72 -46.12 11.72 15.50
CA LYS A 72 -45.54 11.26 16.78
C LYS A 72 -44.07 10.87 16.58
N PRO A 73 -43.17 11.19 17.53
CA PRO A 73 -41.75 10.84 17.41
C PRO A 73 -41.55 9.32 17.48
N LYS A 74 -40.77 8.78 16.54
CA LYS A 74 -40.30 7.37 16.58
C LYS A 74 -39.39 7.14 17.80
N PRO A 75 -39.47 5.97 18.46
CA PRO A 75 -38.58 5.66 19.58
C PRO A 75 -37.11 5.56 19.09
N ARG A 76 -36.21 6.24 19.82
CA ARG A 76 -34.76 6.18 19.58
C ARG A 76 -34.26 4.76 19.86
N LYS A 77 -33.52 4.17 18.91
CA LYS A 77 -32.74 2.96 19.17
C LYS A 77 -31.78 3.20 20.34
N PRO A 78 -31.57 2.21 21.23
CA PRO A 78 -30.64 2.34 22.34
C PRO A 78 -29.23 2.65 21.82
N ARG A 79 -28.59 3.62 22.48
CA ARG A 79 -27.24 4.08 22.19
C ARG A 79 -26.29 2.92 22.50
N ILE A 80 -25.58 2.41 21.51
CA ILE A 80 -24.51 1.43 21.71
C ILE A 80 -23.55 2.03 22.76
N PRO A 81 -23.19 1.30 23.84
CA PRO A 81 -22.24 1.78 24.82
C PRO A 81 -20.97 2.25 24.12
N ARG A 82 -20.53 3.47 24.46
CA ARG A 82 -19.26 4.00 23.99
C ARG A 82 -18.19 2.98 24.35
N ALA A 83 -17.44 2.48 23.35
CA ALA A 83 -16.32 1.60 23.61
C ALA A 83 -15.42 2.22 24.69
N PRO A 84 -14.90 1.44 25.65
CA PRO A 84 -14.00 1.95 26.67
C PRO A 84 -12.90 2.79 26.02
N VAL A 85 -12.69 3.99 26.54
CA VAL A 85 -11.58 4.83 26.11
C VAL A 85 -10.32 4.06 26.48
N GLU A 86 -9.61 3.54 25.48
CA GLU A 86 -8.32 2.89 25.70
C GLU A 86 -7.44 3.86 26.50
N PRO A 87 -6.77 3.38 27.57
CA PRO A 87 -5.83 4.20 28.32
C PRO A 87 -4.83 4.82 27.35
N GLN A 88 -4.78 6.16 27.31
CA GLN A 88 -3.76 6.85 26.53
C GLN A 88 -2.42 6.51 27.18
N THR A 89 -1.66 5.62 26.55
CA THR A 89 -0.27 5.36 26.92
C THR A 89 0.45 6.72 26.98
N PRO A 90 1.21 7.01 28.05
CA PRO A 90 1.93 8.27 28.13
C PRO A 90 2.83 8.39 26.90
N ILE A 91 2.57 9.40 26.06
CA ILE A 91 3.42 9.70 24.91
C ILE A 91 4.79 10.05 25.50
N ALA A 92 5.79 9.19 25.28
CA ALA A 92 7.14 9.47 25.74
C ALA A 92 7.59 10.80 25.11
N GLU A 93 7.96 11.76 25.97
CA GLU A 93 8.46 13.05 25.51
C GLU A 93 9.73 12.83 24.70
N LYS A 94 9.79 13.42 23.50
CA LYS A 94 10.95 13.29 22.62
C LYS A 94 12.10 14.11 23.19
N ALA A 95 13.30 13.56 23.16
CA ALA A 95 14.48 14.26 23.61
C ALA A 95 14.73 15.52 22.74
N PRO A 96 15.22 16.63 23.29
CA PRO A 96 15.53 17.83 22.51
C PRO A 96 16.53 17.59 21.37
N ASP A 97 17.41 16.60 21.53
CA ASP A 97 18.42 16.16 20.56
C ASP A 97 17.98 14.93 19.73
N ALA A 98 16.68 14.58 19.76
CA ALA A 98 16.15 13.48 18.98
C ALA A 98 16.47 13.63 17.48
N ARG A 99 16.95 12.54 16.87
CA ARG A 99 17.22 12.47 15.45
C ARG A 99 15.92 12.59 14.68
N ILE A 100 15.88 13.54 13.75
CA ILE A 100 14.69 13.81 12.93
C ILE A 100 14.70 12.84 11.74
N VAL A 101 13.58 12.14 11.56
CA VAL A 101 13.29 11.38 10.35
C VAL A 101 12.23 12.15 9.57
N LEU A 102 12.62 12.67 8.41
CA LEU A 102 11.74 13.45 7.55
C LEU A 102 11.02 12.51 6.59
N VAL A 103 9.69 12.40 6.72
CA VAL A 103 8.86 11.62 5.79
C VAL A 103 8.23 12.57 4.77
N VAL A 104 8.44 12.28 3.50
CA VAL A 104 7.96 13.09 2.37
C VAL A 104 7.17 12.25 1.38
N GLY A 105 6.15 12.88 0.80
CA GLY A 105 5.42 12.29 -0.32
C GLY A 105 3.92 12.61 -0.33
N ASP A 106 3.13 11.71 -0.91
CA ASP A 106 1.69 11.87 -1.05
C ASP A 106 0.92 11.40 0.21
N PHE A 107 -0.38 11.13 0.08
CA PHE A 107 -1.19 10.68 1.21
C PHE A 107 -0.74 9.32 1.78
N MET A 108 -0.08 8.47 0.99
CA MET A 108 0.50 7.21 1.47
C MET A 108 1.71 7.48 2.36
N ALA A 109 2.55 8.46 2.03
CA ALA A 109 3.63 8.95 2.90
C ALA A 109 3.08 9.49 4.24
N SER A 110 1.96 10.21 4.24
CA SER A 110 1.31 10.61 5.50
C SER A 110 0.94 9.38 6.35
N GLY A 111 0.37 8.36 5.72
CA GLY A 111 0.02 7.11 6.40
C GLY A 111 1.24 6.37 6.94
N LEU A 112 2.33 6.32 6.18
CA LEU A 112 3.61 5.77 6.62
C LEU A 112 4.17 6.55 7.82
N ALA A 113 4.13 7.89 7.78
CA ALA A 113 4.59 8.73 8.88
C ALA A 113 3.81 8.44 10.17
N GLU A 114 2.47 8.35 10.10
CA GLU A 114 1.65 7.95 11.25
C GLU A 114 2.03 6.56 11.80
N GLY A 115 2.34 5.61 10.90
CA GLY A 115 2.80 4.29 11.30
C GLY A 115 4.16 4.33 12.02
N LEU A 116 5.09 5.16 11.52
CA LEU A 116 6.40 5.37 12.12
C LEU A 116 6.31 6.10 13.45
N ASP A 117 5.40 7.08 13.59
CA ASP A 117 5.14 7.76 14.86
C ASP A 117 4.70 6.78 15.94
N ILE A 118 3.83 5.82 15.58
CA ILE A 118 3.41 4.75 16.50
C ILE A 118 4.60 3.81 16.79
N ALA A 119 5.36 3.42 15.77
CA ALA A 119 6.49 2.50 15.93
C ALA A 119 7.59 3.05 16.85
N PHE A 120 7.87 4.35 16.75
CA PHE A 120 8.89 5.04 17.52
C PHE A 120 8.33 5.81 18.72
N ALA A 121 7.06 5.61 19.11
CA ALA A 121 6.40 6.37 20.17
C ALA A 121 7.21 6.37 21.48
N ASP A 122 7.67 5.20 21.90
CA ASP A 122 8.44 5.00 23.14
C ASP A 122 9.95 5.26 22.99
N ASN A 123 10.42 5.60 21.77
CA ASN A 123 11.82 5.93 21.53
C ASN A 123 12.01 7.47 21.63
N PRO A 124 12.63 7.98 22.70
CA PRO A 124 12.84 9.42 22.85
C PRO A 124 13.90 9.96 21.89
N ALA A 125 14.75 9.12 21.31
CA ALA A 125 15.87 9.51 20.45
C ALA A 125 15.49 9.68 18.97
N VAL A 126 14.24 9.39 18.60
CA VAL A 126 13.73 9.50 17.22
C VAL A 126 12.47 10.35 17.21
N ARG A 127 12.44 11.33 16.31
CA ARG A 127 11.28 12.18 16.06
C ARG A 127 10.91 12.10 14.58
N ILE A 128 9.69 11.68 14.28
CA ILE A 128 9.18 11.66 12.92
C ILE A 128 8.62 13.06 12.60
N VAL A 129 8.96 13.57 11.41
CA VAL A 129 8.43 14.84 10.90
C VAL A 129 7.83 14.55 9.52
N ALA A 130 6.51 14.68 9.42
CA ALA A 130 5.82 14.55 8.14
C ALA A 130 5.79 15.88 7.38
N ARG A 131 6.23 15.86 6.13
CA ARG A 131 6.11 16.95 5.15
C ARG A 131 5.53 16.38 3.86
N SER A 132 4.27 15.98 3.93
CA SER A 132 3.53 15.40 2.83
C SER A 132 2.59 16.40 2.16
N ASN A 133 2.35 16.19 0.87
CA ASN A 133 1.33 16.90 0.11
C ASN A 133 0.42 15.84 -0.55
N GLY A 134 -0.78 15.67 0.01
CA GLY A 134 -1.62 14.49 -0.23
C GLY A 134 -2.00 14.23 -1.70
N SER A 135 -2.14 15.28 -2.51
CA SER A 135 -2.53 15.18 -3.93
C SER A 135 -1.35 15.34 -4.89
N SER A 136 -0.13 15.40 -4.38
CA SER A 136 1.09 15.55 -5.18
C SER A 136 1.58 14.23 -5.76
N GLY A 137 2.58 14.33 -6.63
CA GLY A 137 3.26 13.24 -7.32
C GLY A 137 4.33 13.82 -8.24
N PHE A 138 4.93 13.00 -9.10
CA PHE A 138 5.91 13.46 -10.08
C PHE A 138 5.28 13.99 -11.37
N VAL A 139 4.02 13.71 -11.67
CA VAL A 139 3.42 14.12 -12.96
C VAL A 139 3.12 15.63 -13.02
N ARG A 140 2.64 16.21 -11.92
CA ARG A 140 2.22 17.63 -11.83
C ARG A 140 3.26 18.44 -11.07
N ASP A 141 4.38 18.73 -11.74
CA ASP A 141 5.44 19.60 -11.23
C ASP A 141 4.96 21.04 -11.00
N ASP A 142 3.99 21.49 -11.80
CA ASP A 142 3.26 22.76 -11.66
C ASP A 142 2.42 22.84 -10.37
N PHE A 143 1.99 21.69 -9.83
CA PHE A 143 1.27 21.64 -8.56
C PHE A 143 2.22 21.55 -7.36
N TYR A 144 3.18 20.62 -7.42
CA TYR A 144 4.20 20.47 -6.38
C TYR A 144 5.45 19.77 -6.92
N ASN A 145 6.55 20.52 -7.03
CA ASN A 145 7.81 20.00 -7.55
C ASN A 145 8.64 19.36 -6.43
N TRP A 146 8.53 18.04 -6.23
CA TRP A 146 9.28 17.31 -5.20
C TRP A 146 10.81 17.50 -5.26
N PRO A 147 11.48 17.35 -6.44
CA PRO A 147 12.92 17.61 -6.56
C PRO A 147 13.38 19.01 -6.11
N GLU A 148 12.53 20.02 -6.28
CA GLU A 148 12.82 21.38 -5.82
C GLU A 148 12.54 21.54 -4.32
N GLN A 149 11.36 21.11 -3.88
CA GLN A 149 10.89 21.30 -2.51
C GLN A 149 11.73 20.53 -1.48
N ILE A 150 12.23 19.35 -1.83
CA ILE A 150 13.00 18.52 -0.90
C ILE A 150 14.26 19.23 -0.38
N LYS A 151 14.88 20.10 -1.19
CA LYS A 151 16.08 20.85 -0.81
C LYS A 151 15.78 21.78 0.37
N SER A 152 14.72 22.58 0.23
CA SER A 152 14.25 23.47 1.30
C SER A 152 13.82 22.70 2.55
N LEU A 153 13.17 21.54 2.39
CA LEU A 153 12.73 20.72 3.53
C LEU A 153 13.93 20.17 4.31
N ILE A 154 14.96 19.68 3.60
CA ILE A 154 16.19 19.18 4.24
C ILE A 154 16.93 20.32 4.96
N GLU A 155 17.04 21.50 4.35
CA GLU A 155 17.69 22.67 4.97
C GLU A 155 16.96 23.15 6.23
N THR A 156 15.62 23.10 6.21
CA THR A 156 14.77 23.56 7.32
C THR A 156 14.76 22.57 8.47
N GLU A 157 14.48 21.30 8.17
CA GLU A 157 14.29 20.28 9.21
C GLU A 157 15.60 19.65 9.68
N LYS A 158 16.67 19.72 8.87
CA LYS A 158 17.97 19.08 9.14
C LYS A 158 17.84 17.61 9.57
N PRO A 159 17.17 16.77 8.76
CA PRO A 159 16.91 15.39 9.12
C PRO A 159 18.19 14.56 9.17
N ALA A 160 18.19 13.56 10.06
CA ALA A 160 19.18 12.50 10.08
C ALA A 160 18.94 11.46 8.97
N ALA A 161 17.69 11.30 8.54
CA ALA A 161 17.30 10.46 7.42
C ALA A 161 16.03 10.98 6.73
N VAL A 162 15.91 10.74 5.43
CA VAL A 162 14.69 11.01 4.64
C VAL A 162 13.99 9.69 4.30
N VAL A 163 12.67 9.67 4.39
CA VAL A 163 11.84 8.54 3.96
C VAL A 163 10.86 9.06 2.90
N VAL A 164 10.91 8.47 1.71
CA VAL A 164 10.10 8.88 0.55
C VAL A 164 9.02 7.81 0.29
N MET A 165 7.78 8.23 0.06
CA MET A 165 6.72 7.35 -0.46
C MET A 165 5.76 8.14 -1.36
N LEU A 166 5.77 7.85 -2.66
CA LEU A 166 5.09 8.63 -3.71
C LEU A 166 4.57 7.74 -4.84
N GLY A 167 3.52 8.21 -5.51
CA GLY A 167 3.07 7.64 -6.79
C GLY A 167 1.58 7.41 -6.90
N SER A 168 0.82 7.56 -5.81
CA SER A 168 -0.62 7.26 -5.78
C SER A 168 -1.41 8.10 -6.79
N ASN A 169 -0.93 9.32 -7.07
CA ASN A 169 -1.59 10.31 -7.93
C ASN A 169 -1.00 10.37 -9.34
N ASP A 170 0.02 9.57 -9.65
CA ASP A 170 0.81 9.72 -10.88
C ASP A 170 0.27 8.93 -12.07
N ARG A 171 -0.88 8.28 -11.90
CA ARG A 171 -1.56 7.55 -12.97
C ARG A 171 -2.37 8.47 -13.89
N GLN A 172 -1.79 9.60 -14.27
CA GLN A 172 -2.41 10.63 -15.10
C GLN A 172 -1.52 11.01 -16.27
N GLN A 173 -2.12 11.58 -17.32
CA GLN A 173 -1.35 12.09 -18.45
C GLN A 173 -0.34 13.12 -18.01
N MET A 174 0.86 13.04 -18.57
CA MET A 174 1.93 14.00 -18.31
C MET A 174 2.14 14.88 -19.54
N LYS A 175 2.34 16.17 -19.31
CA LYS A 175 2.76 17.07 -20.38
C LYS A 175 4.27 16.91 -20.57
N VAL A 176 4.70 16.39 -21.72
CA VAL A 176 6.10 16.26 -22.12
C VAL A 176 6.31 17.13 -23.35
N GLY A 177 7.01 18.26 -23.19
CA GLY A 177 7.03 19.32 -24.19
C GLY A 177 5.61 19.86 -24.44
N ASP A 178 5.16 19.86 -25.70
CA ASP A 178 3.80 20.30 -26.08
C ASP A 178 2.78 19.15 -26.17
N VAL A 179 3.19 17.91 -25.87
CA VAL A 179 2.35 16.70 -26.02
C VAL A 179 1.87 16.21 -24.66
N ARG A 180 0.62 15.73 -24.61
CA ARG A 180 0.06 15.02 -23.45
C ARG A 180 0.26 13.52 -23.65
N GLU A 181 1.24 12.98 -22.96
CA GLU A 181 1.59 11.57 -23.04
C GLU A 181 0.73 10.74 -22.08
N GLN A 182 0.31 9.57 -22.54
CA GLN A 182 -0.47 8.64 -21.70
C GLN A 182 0.43 8.00 -20.64
N PRO A 183 -0.10 7.70 -19.44
CA PRO A 183 0.64 6.98 -18.41
C PRO A 183 1.31 5.72 -18.98
N ARG A 184 2.60 5.55 -18.68
CA ARG A 184 3.43 4.41 -19.12
C ARG A 184 3.68 4.29 -20.63
N SER A 185 3.36 5.29 -21.43
CA SER A 185 3.96 5.41 -22.78
C SER A 185 5.47 5.64 -22.66
N GLU A 186 6.23 5.38 -23.74
CA GLU A 186 7.70 5.48 -23.70
C GLU A 186 8.18 6.87 -23.25
N ASN A 187 7.63 7.94 -23.83
CA ASN A 187 8.00 9.32 -23.49
C ASN A 187 7.54 9.70 -22.07
N TRP A 188 6.36 9.25 -21.64
CA TRP A 188 5.89 9.44 -20.26
C TRP A 188 6.84 8.79 -19.27
N THR A 189 7.24 7.53 -19.53
CA THR A 189 8.12 6.77 -18.64
C THR A 189 9.50 7.41 -18.55
N LYS A 190 10.08 7.83 -19.69
CA LYS A 190 11.37 8.54 -19.71
C LYS A 190 11.35 9.83 -18.89
N GLU A 191 10.30 10.63 -19.03
CA GLU A 191 10.18 11.87 -18.24
C GLU A 191 9.90 11.56 -16.76
N TYR A 192 9.11 10.54 -16.45
CA TYR A 192 8.87 10.10 -15.08
C TYR A 192 10.16 9.62 -14.40
N GLU A 193 10.94 8.77 -15.07
CA GLU A 193 12.26 8.31 -14.63
C GLU A 193 13.19 9.51 -14.37
N ARG A 194 13.25 10.47 -15.29
CA ARG A 194 14.04 11.70 -15.14
C ARG A 194 13.65 12.46 -13.86
N ARG A 195 12.35 12.65 -13.61
CA ARG A 195 11.85 13.37 -12.41
C ARG A 195 12.13 12.61 -11.11
N THR A 196 12.01 11.29 -11.12
CA THR A 196 12.35 10.45 -9.95
C THR A 196 13.85 10.44 -9.66
N ASP A 197 14.69 10.41 -10.72
CA ASP A 197 16.15 10.51 -10.63
C ASP A 197 16.56 11.86 -10.03
N GLU A 198 15.92 12.95 -10.46
CA GLU A 198 16.19 14.29 -9.91
C GLU A 198 15.87 14.39 -8.42
N LEU A 199 14.83 13.72 -7.93
CA LEU A 199 14.55 13.66 -6.50
C LEU A 199 15.66 12.92 -5.75
N GLY A 200 16.05 11.73 -6.21
CA GLY A 200 17.14 10.94 -5.62
C GLY A 200 18.44 11.75 -5.59
N LYS A 201 18.78 12.37 -6.70
CA LYS A 201 19.95 13.25 -6.84
C LYS A 201 19.90 14.44 -5.88
N ALA A 202 18.74 15.09 -5.73
CA ALA A 202 18.59 16.23 -4.83
C ALA A 202 18.86 15.84 -3.37
N ILE A 203 18.35 14.68 -2.93
CA ILE A 203 18.58 14.16 -1.58
C ILE A 203 20.06 13.77 -1.39
N ALA A 204 20.63 13.02 -2.34
CA ALA A 204 22.03 12.60 -2.29
C ALA A 204 23.01 13.78 -2.26
N THR A 205 22.71 14.86 -3.01
CA THR A 205 23.51 16.09 -3.00
C THR A 205 23.56 16.74 -1.61
N ALA A 206 22.46 16.65 -0.85
CA ALA A 206 22.40 17.13 0.52
C ALA A 206 23.14 16.21 1.53
N LYS A 207 23.66 15.06 1.07
CA LYS A 207 24.37 14.06 1.89
C LYS A 207 23.55 13.51 3.06
N VAL A 208 22.24 13.45 2.89
CA VAL A 208 21.33 12.83 3.86
C VAL A 208 20.98 11.43 3.35
N PRO A 209 21.17 10.37 4.17
CA PRO A 209 20.76 9.03 3.78
C PRO A 209 19.23 8.97 3.64
N PHE A 210 18.75 8.16 2.68
CA PHE A 210 17.31 8.07 2.47
C PHE A 210 16.83 6.66 2.14
N LEU A 211 15.57 6.43 2.49
CA LEU A 211 14.81 5.24 2.13
C LEU A 211 13.72 5.64 1.13
N TRP A 212 13.53 4.84 0.10
CA TRP A 212 12.37 4.95 -0.79
C TRP A 212 11.46 3.76 -0.56
N VAL A 213 10.30 4.00 0.05
CA VAL A 213 9.31 2.97 0.34
C VAL A 213 8.44 2.76 -0.90
N GLY A 214 8.36 1.51 -1.36
CA GLY A 214 7.52 1.11 -2.47
C GLY A 214 6.04 1.31 -2.20
N MET A 215 5.26 1.40 -3.27
CA MET A 215 3.80 1.52 -3.21
C MET A 215 3.15 0.13 -3.12
N PRO A 216 2.18 -0.08 -2.23
CA PRO A 216 1.44 -1.35 -2.18
C PRO A 216 0.47 -1.49 -3.36
N ALA A 217 -0.08 -2.69 -3.54
CA ALA A 217 -1.16 -2.96 -4.50
C ALA A 217 -2.40 -2.07 -4.22
N PHE A 218 -3.35 -1.97 -5.15
CA PHE A 218 -4.63 -1.24 -4.96
C PHE A 218 -5.80 -2.11 -5.44
N ARG A 219 -7.03 -1.81 -5.01
CA ARG A 219 -8.19 -2.65 -5.41
C ARG A 219 -8.38 -2.71 -6.92
N VAL A 220 -8.11 -1.61 -7.63
CA VAL A 220 -8.24 -1.55 -9.08
C VAL A 220 -7.03 -2.23 -9.73
N PRO A 221 -7.20 -3.32 -10.52
CA PRO A 221 -6.07 -4.09 -11.07
C PRO A 221 -5.10 -3.27 -11.92
N LYS A 222 -5.62 -2.33 -12.73
CA LYS A 222 -4.77 -1.42 -13.51
C LYS A 222 -3.90 -0.53 -12.61
N MET A 223 -4.41 -0.14 -11.44
CA MET A 223 -3.64 0.64 -10.46
C MET A 223 -2.51 -0.18 -9.86
N THR A 224 -2.79 -1.42 -9.48
CA THR A 224 -1.79 -2.40 -9.03
C THR A 224 -0.68 -2.60 -10.05
N SER A 225 -1.03 -2.85 -11.33
CA SER A 225 -0.04 -3.00 -12.40
C SER A 225 0.79 -1.74 -12.62
N ASP A 226 0.21 -0.54 -12.45
CA ASP A 226 0.94 0.72 -12.57
C ASP A 226 1.91 0.93 -11.40
N MET A 227 1.52 0.54 -10.17
CA MET A 227 2.41 0.62 -9.00
C MET A 227 3.60 -0.33 -9.10
N LEU A 228 3.44 -1.54 -9.67
CA LEU A 228 4.59 -2.42 -9.94
C LEU A 228 5.62 -1.73 -10.84
N ALA A 229 5.16 -1.16 -11.96
CA ALA A 229 6.05 -0.46 -12.87
C ALA A 229 6.71 0.77 -12.23
N PHE A 230 6.00 1.49 -11.36
CA PHE A 230 6.56 2.64 -10.66
C PHE A 230 7.56 2.22 -9.58
N ASN A 231 7.31 1.12 -8.86
CA ASN A 231 8.23 0.58 -7.87
C ASN A 231 9.57 0.19 -8.51
N ASP A 232 9.57 -0.38 -9.72
CA ASP A 232 10.81 -0.66 -10.45
C ASP A 232 11.62 0.62 -10.74
N ILE A 233 10.94 1.72 -11.07
CA ILE A 233 11.58 3.02 -11.31
C ILE A 233 12.15 3.58 -10.00
N TYR A 234 11.37 3.51 -8.92
CA TYR A 234 11.79 3.99 -7.60
C TYR A 234 12.97 3.22 -7.04
N HIS A 235 12.98 1.89 -7.22
CA HIS A 235 14.09 1.03 -6.83
C HIS A 235 15.38 1.49 -7.51
N LYS A 236 15.36 1.61 -8.85
CA LYS A 236 16.51 2.07 -9.64
C LYS A 236 16.96 3.48 -9.25
N ALA A 237 16.03 4.40 -9.05
CA ALA A 237 16.34 5.78 -8.66
C ALA A 237 16.97 5.85 -7.26
N ALA A 238 16.45 5.08 -6.29
CA ALA A 238 17.03 5.02 -4.96
C ALA A 238 18.47 4.49 -5.00
N GLU A 239 18.69 3.32 -5.62
CA GLU A 239 20.02 2.69 -5.68
C GLU A 239 21.05 3.56 -6.41
N SER A 240 20.66 4.21 -7.52
CA SER A 240 21.55 5.07 -8.31
C SER A 240 22.08 6.27 -7.52
N HIS A 241 21.38 6.68 -6.47
CA HIS A 241 21.72 7.83 -5.63
C HIS A 241 22.09 7.43 -4.19
N GLY A 242 22.40 6.16 -3.95
CA GLY A 242 22.85 5.66 -2.64
C GLY A 242 21.76 5.58 -1.57
N GLY A 243 20.48 5.64 -1.97
CA GLY A 243 19.34 5.30 -1.12
C GLY A 243 19.05 3.80 -1.12
N GLU A 244 18.27 3.35 -0.13
CA GLU A 244 17.82 1.96 -0.02
C GLU A 244 16.32 1.89 -0.34
N PHE A 245 15.92 0.99 -1.25
CA PHE A 245 14.50 0.76 -1.55
C PHE A 245 13.91 -0.22 -0.54
N VAL A 246 12.76 0.14 0.02
CA VAL A 246 12.01 -0.71 0.95
C VAL A 246 10.83 -1.29 0.20
N ASP A 247 10.96 -2.54 -0.21
CA ASP A 247 9.85 -3.28 -0.82
C ASP A 247 8.84 -3.68 0.26
N VAL A 248 7.59 -3.29 0.05
CA VAL A 248 6.46 -3.59 0.92
C VAL A 248 5.43 -4.50 0.23
N TRP A 249 5.62 -4.83 -1.05
CA TRP A 249 4.61 -5.41 -1.92
C TRP A 249 3.94 -6.65 -1.33
N ASP A 250 4.76 -7.64 -0.95
CA ASP A 250 4.33 -8.93 -0.41
C ASP A 250 3.52 -8.80 0.90
N GLY A 251 3.68 -7.69 1.60
CA GLY A 251 2.90 -7.39 2.80
C GLY A 251 1.45 -7.02 2.53
N PHE A 252 1.09 -6.69 1.29
CA PHE A 252 -0.21 -6.10 0.93
C PHE A 252 -0.92 -6.84 -0.22
N VAL A 253 -0.44 -8.03 -0.56
CA VAL A 253 -1.03 -8.90 -1.58
C VAL A 253 -1.29 -10.31 -1.04
N ASP A 254 -2.07 -11.09 -1.76
CA ASP A 254 -2.19 -12.54 -1.55
C ASP A 254 -1.06 -13.30 -2.26
N GLU A 255 -1.10 -14.63 -2.16
CA GLU A 255 -0.14 -15.55 -2.79
C GLU A 255 -0.04 -15.40 -4.32
N ASN A 256 -1.08 -14.84 -4.96
CA ASN A 256 -1.11 -14.60 -6.40
C ASN A 256 -0.69 -13.16 -6.76
N GLY A 257 -0.24 -12.37 -5.80
CA GLY A 257 0.10 -10.96 -6.00
C GLY A 257 -1.12 -10.05 -6.18
N ALA A 258 -2.32 -10.51 -5.86
CA ALA A 258 -3.54 -9.73 -5.97
C ALA A 258 -3.82 -8.91 -4.71
N PHE A 259 -4.54 -7.79 -4.87
CA PHE A 259 -4.89 -6.91 -3.76
C PHE A 259 -5.70 -7.63 -2.68
N VAL A 260 -5.32 -7.42 -1.42
CA VAL A 260 -6.09 -7.87 -0.25
C VAL A 260 -6.57 -6.71 0.61
N THR A 261 -7.75 -6.88 1.21
CA THR A 261 -8.28 -5.94 2.21
C THR A 261 -7.83 -6.30 3.63
N ASN A 262 -7.69 -7.60 3.90
CA ASN A 262 -7.24 -8.16 5.17
C ASN A 262 -5.97 -8.99 4.95
N GLY A 263 -5.10 -9.03 5.94
CA GLY A 263 -3.88 -9.82 5.90
C GLY A 263 -3.22 -9.84 7.27
N PRO A 264 -2.10 -10.57 7.43
CA PRO A 264 -1.37 -10.59 8.68
C PRO A 264 -0.81 -9.20 9.01
N ASP A 265 -0.89 -8.77 10.27
CA ASP A 265 -0.10 -7.65 10.79
C ASP A 265 1.37 -8.06 11.00
N MET A 266 2.17 -7.20 11.62
CA MET A 266 3.57 -7.51 11.96
C MET A 266 3.76 -8.67 12.95
N ASN A 267 2.70 -9.05 13.67
CA ASN A 267 2.69 -10.17 14.61
C ASN A 267 2.05 -11.42 14.00
N GLY A 268 1.71 -11.40 12.71
CA GLY A 268 1.04 -12.49 12.01
C GLY A 268 -0.48 -12.56 12.25
N GLN A 269 -1.07 -11.62 12.98
CA GLN A 269 -2.51 -11.65 13.30
C GLN A 269 -3.34 -11.12 12.12
N PRO A 270 -4.45 -11.79 11.76
CA PRO A 270 -5.30 -11.34 10.66
C PRO A 270 -6.00 -10.03 11.04
N VAL A 271 -5.66 -8.96 10.34
CA VAL A 271 -6.24 -7.63 10.53
C VAL A 271 -6.65 -7.05 9.19
N ARG A 272 -7.49 -6.02 9.27
CA ARG A 272 -7.81 -5.19 8.11
C ARG A 272 -6.64 -4.27 7.79
N LEU A 273 -6.02 -4.41 6.63
CA LEU A 273 -4.88 -3.58 6.18
C LEU A 273 -5.32 -2.38 5.32
N ARG A 274 -6.47 -2.48 4.65
CA ARG A 274 -6.98 -1.46 3.72
C ARG A 274 -8.37 -0.98 4.09
N ALA A 275 -8.65 0.29 3.81
CA ALA A 275 -9.97 0.88 3.95
C ALA A 275 -10.96 0.32 2.90
N ASP A 276 -12.25 0.61 3.07
CA ASP A 276 -13.33 0.10 2.21
C ASP A 276 -13.24 0.58 0.76
N ASP A 277 -12.57 1.72 0.54
CA ASP A 277 -12.29 2.28 -0.79
C ASP A 277 -11.22 1.49 -1.58
N GLY A 278 -10.43 0.65 -0.91
CA GLY A 278 -9.33 -0.08 -1.53
C GLY A 278 -8.15 0.80 -1.97
N ILE A 279 -8.09 2.04 -1.46
CA ILE A 279 -7.04 3.03 -1.70
C ILE A 279 -6.31 3.29 -0.40
N ASN A 280 -7.02 3.78 0.62
CA ASN A 280 -6.42 4.17 1.89
C ASN A 280 -5.98 2.96 2.72
N VAL A 281 -4.94 3.17 3.52
CA VAL A 281 -4.44 2.19 4.50
C VAL A 281 -5.12 2.38 5.85
N SER A 282 -5.46 1.26 6.50
CA SER A 282 -5.99 1.28 7.87
C SER A 282 -4.90 1.63 8.88
N LYS A 283 -5.26 1.85 10.16
CA LYS A 283 -4.27 2.02 11.25
C LYS A 283 -3.28 0.84 11.29
N ALA A 284 -3.77 -0.39 11.16
CA ALA A 284 -2.92 -1.57 11.15
C ALA A 284 -2.05 -1.66 9.88
N GLY A 285 -2.59 -1.27 8.72
CA GLY A 285 -1.83 -1.18 7.47
C GLY A 285 -0.71 -0.15 7.53
N LYS A 286 -0.97 1.03 8.11
CA LYS A 286 0.05 2.08 8.36
C LYS A 286 1.16 1.56 9.26
N ARG A 287 0.80 0.88 10.35
CA ARG A 287 1.76 0.26 11.28
C ARG A 287 2.58 -0.81 10.57
N LYS A 288 1.96 -1.61 9.69
CA LYS A 288 2.66 -2.60 8.84
C LYS A 288 3.63 -1.94 7.85
N LEU A 289 3.26 -0.86 7.15
CA LEU A 289 4.19 -0.11 6.29
C LEU A 289 5.43 0.37 7.07
N ALA A 290 5.21 0.91 8.28
CA ALA A 290 6.30 1.33 9.15
C ALA A 290 7.21 0.17 9.54
N PHE A 291 6.66 -1.01 9.82
CA PHE A 291 7.44 -2.21 10.17
C PHE A 291 8.47 -2.60 9.11
N TYR A 292 8.13 -2.55 7.82
CA TYR A 292 9.10 -2.76 6.73
C TYR A 292 10.22 -1.71 6.72
N THR A 293 9.92 -0.49 7.15
CA THR A 293 10.83 0.66 7.12
C THR A 293 11.70 0.75 8.38
N GLU A 294 11.27 0.17 9.50
CA GLU A 294 11.93 0.31 10.82
C GLU A 294 13.38 -0.19 10.83
N LYS A 295 13.61 -1.42 10.37
CA LYS A 295 14.95 -2.03 10.38
C LYS A 295 15.96 -1.23 9.55
N PRO A 296 15.70 -0.91 8.27
CA PRO A 296 16.64 -0.11 7.49
C PRO A 296 16.80 1.32 8.05
N LEU A 297 15.74 1.90 8.62
CA LEU A 297 15.82 3.21 9.25
C LEU A 297 16.69 3.19 10.52
N MET A 298 16.53 2.20 11.40
CA MET A 298 17.38 2.05 12.59
C MET A 298 18.86 1.85 12.22
N LYS A 299 19.13 1.08 11.16
CA LYS A 299 20.47 0.92 10.58
C LYS A 299 21.06 2.27 10.15
N ILE A 300 20.31 3.09 9.41
CA ILE A 300 20.73 4.44 8.99
C ILE A 300 20.99 5.33 10.20
N LEU A 301 20.10 5.28 11.19
CA LEU A 301 20.22 6.09 12.38
C LEU A 301 21.37 5.63 13.29
N GLY A 302 21.98 4.46 13.07
CA GLY A 302 22.98 3.90 13.98
C GLY A 302 22.37 3.55 15.35
N LEU A 303 21.07 3.22 15.37
CA LEU A 303 20.36 2.75 16.55
C LEU A 303 20.42 1.23 16.57
N ALA A 304 20.93 0.68 17.67
CA ALA A 304 20.84 -0.74 17.97
C ALA A 304 19.34 -1.10 18.05
N GLY A 305 18.84 -1.93 17.13
CA GLY A 305 17.47 -2.42 17.17
C GLY A 305 17.15 -3.13 18.50
N PRO A 306 15.87 -3.22 18.92
CA PRO A 306 15.52 -3.88 20.16
C PRO A 306 16.07 -5.31 20.18
N GLY A 307 17.01 -5.59 21.09
CA GLY A 307 17.74 -6.86 21.19
C GLY A 307 19.18 -6.86 20.66
N SER A 308 19.67 -5.75 20.11
CA SER A 308 21.11 -5.61 19.83
C SER A 308 21.82 -5.00 21.03
N VAL A 309 22.61 -5.83 21.71
CA VAL A 309 23.70 -5.38 22.55
C VAL A 309 24.64 -4.57 21.66
N ALA A 310 24.60 -3.24 21.78
CA ALA A 310 25.72 -2.43 21.37
C ALA A 310 26.96 -2.96 22.10
N PRO A 311 28.12 -3.11 21.45
CA PRO A 311 29.34 -3.41 22.18
C PRO A 311 29.55 -2.26 23.14
N ALA A 312 29.40 -2.53 24.44
CA ALA A 312 29.78 -1.60 25.47
C ALA A 312 31.25 -1.25 25.20
N THR A 313 31.53 0.02 24.94
CA THR A 313 32.88 0.57 25.03
C THR A 313 33.45 0.16 26.38
N ALA A 314 34.35 -0.82 26.36
CA ALA A 314 35.03 -1.28 27.55
C ALA A 314 35.86 -0.12 28.12
N PRO A 315 35.88 0.11 29.44
CA PRO A 315 36.79 1.07 30.04
C PRO A 315 38.22 0.64 29.76
N ALA A 316 39.06 1.58 29.35
CA ALA A 316 40.49 1.35 29.16
C ALA A 316 41.13 0.86 30.46
N GLY A 317 41.77 -0.31 30.45
CA GLY A 317 42.64 -0.74 31.55
C GLY A 317 42.68 -2.22 31.93
N ALA A 318 42.14 -3.16 31.16
CA ALA A 318 42.34 -4.61 31.42
C ALA A 318 43.40 -5.21 30.45
N PRO A 319 44.24 -6.15 30.91
CA PRO A 319 45.33 -6.69 30.09
C PRO A 319 44.78 -7.44 28.87
N VAL A 320 45.32 -7.13 27.70
CA VAL A 320 45.04 -7.86 26.46
C VAL A 320 45.71 -9.22 26.55
N GLU A 321 44.91 -10.26 26.79
CA GLU A 321 45.35 -11.64 26.57
C GLU A 321 45.51 -11.85 25.06
N ALA A 322 46.68 -12.37 24.66
CA ALA A 322 47.05 -12.55 23.27
C ALA A 322 46.04 -13.48 22.56
N PRO A 323 45.71 -13.24 21.28
CA PRO A 323 44.78 -14.10 20.56
C PRO A 323 45.40 -15.49 20.43
N ALA A 324 44.67 -16.51 20.89
CA ALA A 324 45.00 -17.89 20.57
C ALA A 324 45.08 -18.07 19.04
N PRO A 325 46.03 -18.88 18.53
CA PRO A 325 46.23 -19.03 17.10
C PRO A 325 44.94 -19.50 16.43
N ALA A 326 44.59 -18.83 15.33
CA ALA A 326 43.42 -19.11 14.52
C ALA A 326 43.35 -20.59 14.17
N ALA A 327 42.28 -21.25 14.61
CA ALA A 327 41.95 -22.58 14.12
C ALA A 327 41.87 -22.55 12.59
N ALA A 328 42.50 -23.53 11.95
CA ALA A 328 42.53 -23.65 10.49
C ALA A 328 41.12 -23.53 9.90
N PRO A 329 40.96 -22.90 8.72
CA PRO A 329 39.66 -22.70 8.12
C PRO A 329 38.99 -24.04 7.89
N ILE A 330 37.85 -24.23 8.55
CA ILE A 330 36.95 -25.34 8.30
C ILE A 330 36.55 -25.19 6.83
N VAL A 331 36.92 -26.16 5.99
CA VAL A 331 36.41 -26.25 4.62
C VAL A 331 34.92 -26.52 4.77
N ILE A 332 34.12 -25.46 4.66
CA ILE A 332 32.68 -25.58 4.56
C ILE A 332 32.43 -26.15 3.17
N ASP A 333 32.25 -27.47 3.12
CA ASP A 333 31.67 -28.13 1.96
C ASP A 333 30.22 -27.64 1.86
N ARG A 334 30.03 -26.55 1.12
CA ARG A 334 28.71 -25.97 0.91
C ARG A 334 27.93 -26.96 0.06
N THR A 335 27.05 -27.71 0.69
CA THR A 335 26.00 -28.43 -0.01
C THR A 335 25.28 -27.44 -0.94
N ALA A 336 25.14 -27.81 -2.20
CA ALA A 336 24.50 -26.99 -3.22
C ALA A 336 23.07 -26.62 -2.77
N PRO A 337 22.58 -25.41 -3.07
CA PRO A 337 21.24 -24.99 -2.67
C PRO A 337 20.19 -25.94 -3.27
N MET A 338 19.42 -26.58 -2.39
CA MET A 338 18.32 -27.45 -2.77
C MET A 338 17.09 -26.60 -3.10
N LEU A 339 16.42 -26.93 -4.20
CA LEU A 339 15.19 -26.27 -4.61
C LEU A 339 14.05 -26.71 -3.68
N LEU A 340 13.29 -25.75 -3.13
CA LEU A 340 12.16 -25.99 -2.24
C LEU A 340 10.98 -26.75 -2.92
N SER A 341 11.07 -26.94 -4.24
CA SER A 341 10.08 -27.64 -5.05
C SER A 341 10.52 -29.05 -5.46
N ASP A 342 11.59 -29.61 -4.88
CA ASP A 342 12.03 -30.99 -5.15
C ASP A 342 11.53 -31.94 -4.04
N PRO A 343 10.45 -32.72 -4.28
CA PRO A 343 9.86 -33.58 -3.25
C PRO A 343 10.74 -34.79 -2.90
N ALA A 344 11.77 -35.09 -3.70
CA ALA A 344 12.60 -36.26 -3.49
C ALA A 344 13.57 -36.12 -2.31
N LEU A 345 13.81 -34.90 -1.82
CA LEU A 345 14.88 -34.61 -0.86
C LEU A 345 14.47 -33.82 0.39
N ASP A 346 13.18 -33.50 0.56
CA ASP A 346 12.64 -32.80 1.74
C ASP A 346 12.55 -33.70 3.00
N GLY A 347 12.88 -34.99 2.90
CA GLY A 347 12.81 -35.92 4.03
C GLY A 347 11.40 -36.12 4.61
N GLY A 348 10.38 -35.45 4.06
CA GLY A 348 9.00 -35.47 4.53
C GLY A 348 8.25 -36.80 4.29
N THR A 349 8.90 -37.79 3.68
CA THR A 349 8.32 -39.12 3.47
C THR A 349 8.58 -40.09 4.62
N GLU A 350 9.48 -39.78 5.56
CA GLU A 350 9.77 -40.63 6.72
C GLU A 350 9.77 -39.81 8.03
N LEU A 351 8.96 -40.26 9.00
CA LEU A 351 9.00 -39.72 10.35
C LEU A 351 10.29 -40.15 11.06
N LEU A 352 10.90 -39.22 11.80
CA LEU A 352 12.16 -39.43 12.50
C LEU A 352 12.04 -40.61 13.50
N GLY A 353 12.60 -41.76 13.12
CA GLY A 353 12.56 -43.02 13.90
C GLY A 353 11.89 -44.21 13.22
N ALA A 354 11.36 -44.07 12.00
CA ALA A 354 10.84 -45.19 11.24
C ALA A 354 11.98 -46.09 10.74
N ALA A 355 11.90 -47.39 11.02
CA ALA A 355 12.74 -48.37 10.33
C ALA A 355 12.22 -48.53 8.90
N PRO A 356 13.10 -48.59 7.88
CA PRO A 356 12.67 -48.68 6.50
C PRO A 356 11.79 -49.93 6.32
N PRO A 357 10.67 -49.83 5.58
CA PRO A 357 9.82 -50.98 5.33
C PRO A 357 10.66 -52.07 4.65
N ALA A 358 10.50 -53.31 5.10
CA ALA A 358 11.16 -54.45 4.49
C ALA A 358 10.89 -54.43 2.99
N LYS A 359 11.96 -54.53 2.18
CA LYS A 359 11.85 -54.57 0.71
C LYS A 359 10.77 -55.58 0.32
N ALA A 360 9.75 -55.09 -0.36
CA ALA A 360 8.64 -55.92 -0.79
C ALA A 360 9.17 -57.04 -1.72
N ASN A 361 8.66 -58.25 -1.50
CA ASN A 361 9.18 -59.44 -2.15
C ASN A 361 8.69 -59.45 -3.61
N PRO A 362 9.59 -59.26 -4.61
CA PRO A 362 9.20 -59.08 -6.01
C PRO A 362 8.48 -60.31 -6.61
N ALA A 363 8.45 -61.43 -5.88
CA ALA A 363 7.67 -62.60 -6.24
C ALA A 363 6.15 -62.43 -6.03
N LEU A 364 5.69 -61.40 -5.31
CA LEU A 364 4.28 -61.18 -5.00
C LEU A 364 3.47 -60.82 -6.26
N PRO A 365 2.24 -61.35 -6.42
CA PRO A 365 1.45 -61.18 -7.65
C PRO A 365 1.19 -59.72 -8.03
N GLY A 366 1.00 -58.85 -7.04
CA GLY A 366 0.79 -57.41 -7.26
C GLY A 366 2.04 -56.69 -7.75
N GLU A 367 3.23 -57.04 -7.24
CA GLU A 367 4.49 -56.44 -7.69
C GLU A 367 4.89 -56.91 -9.09
N LYS A 368 4.62 -58.18 -9.43
CA LYS A 368 4.83 -58.67 -10.81
C LYS A 368 3.99 -57.93 -11.83
N LEU A 369 2.76 -57.54 -11.48
CA LEU A 369 1.92 -56.71 -12.34
C LEU A 369 2.51 -55.30 -12.51
N VAL A 370 3.03 -54.70 -11.44
CA VAL A 370 3.61 -53.34 -11.49
C VAL A 370 4.94 -53.30 -12.24
N ILE A 371 5.79 -54.33 -12.05
CA ILE A 371 7.15 -54.35 -12.60
C ILE A 371 7.20 -54.95 -14.01
N GLU A 372 6.51 -56.07 -14.25
CA GLU A 372 6.55 -56.79 -15.53
C GLU A 372 5.32 -56.55 -16.41
N GLY A 373 4.31 -55.83 -15.91
CA GLY A 373 3.06 -55.58 -16.64
C GLY A 373 2.18 -56.83 -16.80
N LYS A 374 2.48 -57.93 -16.09
CA LYS A 374 1.74 -59.19 -16.19
C LYS A 374 0.73 -59.30 -15.06
N ALA A 375 -0.55 -59.28 -15.41
CA ALA A 375 -1.62 -59.54 -14.46
C ALA A 375 -1.59 -61.00 -13.98
N PRO A 376 -1.90 -61.26 -12.70
CA PRO A 376 -2.09 -62.64 -12.23
C PRO A 376 -3.23 -63.31 -12.99
N GLU A 377 -3.16 -64.63 -13.15
CA GLU A 377 -4.24 -65.38 -13.81
C GLU A 377 -5.57 -65.16 -13.08
N ALA A 378 -6.60 -64.81 -13.86
CA ALA A 378 -7.94 -64.58 -13.33
C ALA A 378 -8.50 -65.89 -12.74
N SER A 379 -9.11 -65.79 -11.56
CA SER A 379 -9.78 -66.94 -10.95
C SER A 379 -11.10 -67.22 -11.68
N PRO A 380 -11.43 -68.49 -11.99
CA PRO A 380 -12.67 -68.84 -12.67
C PRO A 380 -13.90 -68.22 -12.00
N GLY A 381 -14.74 -67.52 -12.77
CA GLY A 381 -15.99 -66.93 -12.28
C GLY A 381 -15.89 -65.48 -11.78
N ARG A 382 -14.70 -64.86 -11.72
CA ARG A 382 -14.59 -63.42 -11.47
C ARG A 382 -14.80 -62.57 -12.73
N ALA A 383 -15.19 -61.31 -12.52
CA ALA A 383 -15.51 -60.38 -13.59
C ALA A 383 -14.31 -60.05 -14.52
N ASP A 384 -13.09 -60.38 -14.12
CA ASP A 384 -11.85 -60.24 -14.87
C ASP A 384 -11.43 -61.53 -15.64
N ASP A 385 -12.19 -62.62 -15.55
CA ASP A 385 -11.96 -63.85 -16.32
C ASP A 385 -12.71 -63.82 -17.67
N PHE A 386 -11.97 -63.53 -18.74
CA PHE A 386 -12.48 -63.49 -20.11
C PHE A 386 -12.29 -64.81 -20.88
N SER A 387 -11.97 -65.92 -20.21
CA SER A 387 -11.73 -67.20 -20.86
C SER A 387 -13.03 -67.86 -21.37
N TRP A 388 -12.99 -68.42 -22.59
CA TRP A 388 -14.10 -69.15 -23.20
C TRP A 388 -13.65 -70.51 -23.73
N PRO A 389 -14.41 -71.60 -23.50
CA PRO A 389 -15.66 -71.66 -22.72
C PRO A 389 -15.42 -71.51 -21.19
N PRO A 390 -16.45 -71.11 -20.41
CA PRO A 390 -16.29 -70.80 -18.98
C PRO A 390 -15.81 -72.03 -18.19
N LYS A 391 -14.78 -71.86 -17.35
CA LYS A 391 -14.30 -72.92 -16.44
C LYS A 391 -15.16 -72.97 -15.17
N ALA A 392 -15.48 -74.17 -14.70
CA ALA A 392 -16.28 -74.37 -13.48
C ALA A 392 -15.43 -74.19 -12.20
N GLU A 393 -16.04 -73.58 -11.18
CA GLU A 393 -15.43 -73.25 -9.89
C GLU A 393 -15.24 -74.51 -9.01
N PRO A 394 -14.08 -74.74 -8.37
CA PRO A 394 -13.90 -75.87 -7.44
C PRO A 394 -14.58 -75.60 -6.08
N PRO A 395 -15.10 -76.63 -5.38
CA PRO A 395 -15.86 -76.45 -4.14
C PRO A 395 -14.98 -75.95 -2.96
N ALA A 396 -15.52 -74.99 -2.21
CA ALA A 396 -14.86 -74.28 -1.12
C ALA A 396 -14.37 -75.21 0.00
N THR A 397 -13.08 -75.10 0.35
CA THR A 397 -12.50 -75.71 1.57
C THR A 397 -12.41 -74.67 2.69
N ALA A 398 -12.65 -75.14 3.92
CA ALA A 398 -13.01 -74.35 5.09
C ALA A 398 -11.92 -73.40 5.64
N ALA A 399 -12.40 -72.42 6.42
CA ALA A 399 -11.73 -71.27 7.00
C ALA A 399 -10.44 -71.56 7.81
N ALA A 400 -9.46 -70.66 7.67
CA ALA A 400 -8.45 -70.38 8.69
C ALA A 400 -8.69 -68.98 9.25
N THR A 401 -8.76 -68.90 10.57
CA THR A 401 -9.05 -67.72 11.40
C THR A 401 -7.85 -66.79 11.49
N ASP A 402 -7.98 -65.52 11.07
CA ASP A 402 -7.02 -64.47 11.41
C ASP A 402 -7.64 -63.48 12.41
N THR A 403 -6.97 -63.38 13.56
CA THR A 403 -7.38 -62.68 14.77
C THR A 403 -7.10 -61.18 14.65
N THR A 404 -8.15 -60.35 14.75
CA THR A 404 -8.05 -58.88 14.89
C THR A 404 -7.48 -58.51 16.27
N THR A 405 -6.43 -57.70 16.31
CA THR A 405 -6.03 -56.95 17.51
C THR A 405 -6.63 -55.55 17.42
N ALA A 406 -7.69 -55.32 18.20
CA ALA A 406 -8.30 -54.00 18.37
C ALA A 406 -7.51 -53.19 19.40
N ILE A 407 -7.23 -51.93 19.07
CA ILE A 407 -6.73 -50.92 20.00
C ILE A 407 -7.92 -50.47 20.87
N THR A 408 -7.76 -50.56 22.19
CA THR A 408 -8.67 -50.03 23.22
C THR A 408 -8.22 -48.58 23.55
N PRO A 409 -9.12 -47.66 23.96
CA PRO A 409 -8.92 -46.21 23.89
C PRO A 409 -7.85 -45.64 24.82
#